data_AF-Q12I65-F1
#
_entry.id   AF-Q12I65-F1
#
_cell.length_a   1.000
_cell.length_b   1.000
_cell.length_c   1.000
_cell.angle_alpha   90.00
_cell.angle_beta   90.00
_cell.angle_gamma   90.00
#
_symmetry.space_group_name_H-M   'P 1'
#
loop_
_entity.id
_entity.type
_entity.pdbx_description
1 polymer ?
#
loop_
_entity_poly.entity_id
_entity_poly.type
_entity_poly.pdbx_seq_one_letter_code
_entity_poly.pdbx_strand_id
1 'polypeptide(L)'
;MKPLLHLPIETPSSLNLYTQEVERLVKERNWDKLSQVPVCIDQHQILRAYFGQNRWDCSPYASDKGSDKNQREFDFSYLADSPNLLLEAKLIAYGWLYEQGHCLGQKCKLSTLTSRFNIGLKKSLVSLKNNGANSFSELNNHDVWQNFEMDLQNESLSKRTLELAFTALQSVERLNPWLPFELLLPNTNYKQLASKLADQEKLEHRQALAIPQYLVNLLYGQAVSDVEKAWPHRTKLAQLERDLQSNYDIGRAAVDYKLAIGRWKWLYDVEGRLNSKKYVEEINKATPRSQSEIIMEHLGGTGLLPDNSVDGNWLFTWRANLQAACFVCCGAFSGMRVSELFELHEDSFRTYSINGQIFHSISAATHKLAAGRKKEEWLTSPIVEKAISLAISLSACAREQLVKLAAHSSDPG
;
A
#
# COMPACT_ATOMS: atom_id res chain seq x y z
N MET A 1 -6.94 19.61 7.77
CA MET A 1 -7.41 18.33 8.32
C MET A 1 -6.27 17.74 9.13
N LYS A 2 -6.54 17.40 10.41
CA LYS A 2 -5.53 17.04 11.42
C LYS A 2 -4.59 15.92 10.92
N PRO A 3 -3.30 15.93 11.31
CA PRO A 3 -2.39 14.84 10.96
C PRO A 3 -3.02 13.50 11.33
N LEU A 4 -2.97 12.53 10.40
CA LEU A 4 -3.22 11.13 10.70
C LEU A 4 -2.18 10.70 11.73
N LEU A 5 -2.58 10.75 13.00
CA LEU A 5 -1.87 10.35 14.20
C LEU A 5 -0.37 10.63 14.21
N HIS A 6 0.02 11.60 15.03
CA HIS A 6 1.34 11.54 15.65
C HIS A 6 1.47 10.20 16.38
N LEU A 7 2.25 9.26 15.85
CA LEU A 7 2.94 8.31 16.72
C LEU A 7 3.73 9.13 17.77
N PRO A 8 3.64 8.71 19.03
CA PRO A 8 2.88 9.31 20.11
C PRO A 8 3.51 10.65 20.55
N ILE A 9 2.79 11.74 20.33
CA ILE A 9 2.96 12.94 21.17
C ILE A 9 1.64 13.26 21.91
N GLU A 10 0.51 12.73 21.41
CA GLU A 10 -0.79 12.83 22.06
C GLU A 10 -1.49 11.47 22.02
N THR A 11 -0.89 10.43 22.60
CA THR A 11 -1.66 9.24 22.95
C THR A 11 -2.49 9.53 24.19
N PRO A 12 -3.75 9.07 24.26
CA PRO A 12 -4.42 8.95 25.55
C PRO A 12 -3.51 8.14 26.48
N SER A 13 -3.51 8.49 27.76
CA SER A 13 -2.70 7.91 28.85
C SER A 13 -2.69 6.38 28.96
N SER A 14 -3.50 5.67 28.16
CA SER A 14 -3.63 4.22 28.10
C SER A 14 -2.51 3.47 27.36
N LEU A 15 -1.75 4.07 26.43
CA LEU A 15 -0.78 3.30 25.61
C LEU A 15 0.63 3.16 26.21
N ASN A 16 1.11 4.13 27.00
CA ASN A 16 2.36 4.00 27.77
C ASN A 16 2.27 2.92 28.87
N LEU A 17 1.06 2.51 29.24
CA LEU A 17 0.84 1.40 30.17
C LEU A 17 1.16 0.04 29.51
N TYR A 18 1.07 -0.09 28.18
CA TYR A 18 1.25 -1.38 27.49
C TYR A 18 2.71 -1.77 27.29
N THR A 19 3.64 -0.82 27.12
CA THR A 19 5.08 -1.14 26.93
C THR A 19 5.69 -1.73 28.20
N GLN A 20 5.42 -1.11 29.36
CA GLN A 20 5.81 -1.66 30.67
C GLN A 20 5.10 -2.99 30.98
N GLU A 21 3.91 -3.19 30.42
CA GLU A 21 3.16 -4.44 30.54
C GLU A 21 3.79 -5.57 29.72
N VAL A 22 4.31 -5.33 28.51
CA VAL A 22 4.99 -6.37 27.71
C VAL A 22 6.23 -6.90 28.42
N GLU A 23 7.13 -6.04 28.89
CA GLU A 23 8.32 -6.49 29.64
C GLU A 23 7.96 -7.32 30.87
N ARG A 24 6.97 -6.85 31.65
CA ARG A 24 6.49 -7.55 32.84
C ARG A 24 5.92 -8.91 32.46
N LEU A 25 5.04 -8.98 31.47
CA LEU A 25 4.40 -10.22 31.03
C LEU A 25 5.41 -11.24 30.51
N VAL A 26 6.48 -10.78 29.84
CA VAL A 26 7.59 -11.64 29.41
C VAL A 26 8.37 -12.19 30.61
N LYS A 27 8.71 -11.34 31.59
CA LYS A 27 9.39 -11.75 32.84
C LYS A 27 8.55 -12.75 33.66
N GLU A 28 7.23 -12.53 33.70
CA GLU A 28 6.25 -13.41 34.36
C GLU A 28 5.89 -14.66 33.53
N ARG A 29 6.38 -14.78 32.29
CA ARG A 29 6.03 -15.84 31.33
C ARG A 29 4.52 -15.99 31.10
N ASN A 30 3.78 -14.87 31.15
CA ASN A 30 2.33 -14.85 30.98
C ASN A 30 1.95 -14.68 29.51
N TRP A 31 2.11 -15.76 28.74
CA TRP A 31 1.92 -15.76 27.28
C TRP A 31 0.49 -15.49 26.84
N ASP A 32 -0.49 -15.94 27.62
CA ASP A 32 -1.91 -15.73 27.32
C ASP A 32 -2.25 -14.24 27.33
N LYS A 33 -1.85 -13.52 28.38
CA LYS A 33 -2.04 -12.06 28.44
C LYS A 33 -1.17 -11.34 27.42
N LEU A 34 0.08 -11.78 27.22
CA LEU A 34 0.95 -11.18 26.22
C LEU A 34 0.32 -11.25 24.82
N SER A 35 -0.31 -12.38 24.47
CA SER A 35 -0.97 -12.57 23.18
C SER A 35 -2.12 -11.57 22.92
N GLN A 36 -2.74 -11.05 23.98
CA GLN A 36 -3.86 -10.11 23.94
C GLN A 36 -3.41 -8.65 23.93
N VAL A 37 -2.12 -8.36 24.06
CA VAL A 37 -1.61 -6.98 24.07
C VAL A 37 -1.90 -6.31 22.72
N PRO A 38 -2.57 -5.14 22.72
CA PRO A 38 -2.77 -4.35 21.50
C PRO A 38 -1.44 -3.87 20.91
N VAL A 39 -1.26 -4.07 19.60
CA VAL A 39 -0.07 -3.65 18.84
C VAL A 39 -0.38 -2.55 17.84
N CYS A 40 -1.59 -2.49 17.28
CA CYS A 40 -1.97 -1.38 16.42
C CYS A 40 -3.43 -1.03 16.63
N ILE A 41 -3.68 0.23 16.94
CA ILE A 41 -5.01 0.82 17.09
C ILE A 41 -5.10 1.96 16.09
N ASP A 42 -6.18 2.02 15.32
CA ASP A 42 -6.41 3.09 14.36
C ASP A 42 -6.97 4.37 15.02
N GLN A 43 -7.18 5.40 14.20
CA GLN A 43 -7.69 6.70 14.65
C GLN A 43 -9.10 6.65 15.26
N HIS A 44 -9.86 5.59 15.01
CA HIS A 44 -11.21 5.37 15.53
C HIS A 44 -11.22 4.47 16.76
N GLN A 45 -10.05 4.21 17.35
CA GLN A 45 -9.87 3.28 18.47
C GLN A 45 -10.21 1.82 18.11
N ILE A 46 -10.22 1.48 16.82
CA ILE A 46 -10.42 0.09 16.39
C ILE A 46 -9.08 -0.63 16.44
N LEU A 47 -9.05 -1.72 17.18
CA LEU A 47 -7.88 -2.58 17.32
C LEU A 47 -7.66 -3.40 16.04
N ARG A 48 -6.52 -3.16 15.39
CA ARG A 48 -6.14 -3.79 14.11
C ARG A 48 -5.18 -4.96 14.26
N ALA A 49 -4.31 -4.93 15.27
CA ALA A 49 -3.34 -5.99 15.50
C ALA A 49 -3.13 -6.29 16.99
N TYR A 50 -2.99 -7.58 17.31
CA TYR A 50 -2.63 -8.08 18.65
C TYR A 50 -1.29 -8.82 18.59
N PHE A 51 -0.53 -8.79 19.69
CA PHE A 51 0.79 -9.44 19.75
C PHE A 51 0.74 -10.93 19.40
N GLY A 52 -0.32 -11.64 19.80
CA GLY A 52 -0.53 -13.06 19.53
C GLY A 52 -0.63 -13.41 18.04
N GLN A 53 -1.03 -12.47 17.19
CA GLN A 53 -1.19 -12.73 15.75
C GLN A 53 0.16 -12.91 15.06
N ASN A 54 0.18 -13.70 13.98
CA ASN A 54 1.37 -13.91 13.15
C ASN A 54 1.52 -12.88 12.03
N ARG A 55 0.55 -11.97 11.89
CA ARG A 55 0.63 -10.81 11.01
C ARG A 55 0.07 -9.62 11.76
N TRP A 56 0.88 -8.58 11.89
CA TRP A 56 0.45 -7.32 12.49
C TRP A 56 0.23 -6.31 11.38
N ASP A 57 -1.04 -6.00 11.09
CA ASP A 57 -1.39 -4.91 10.18
C ASP A 57 -1.23 -3.58 10.92
N CYS A 58 -0.13 -2.88 10.61
CA CYS A 58 0.19 -1.56 11.14
C CYS A 58 -0.13 -0.45 10.13
N SER A 59 -0.93 -0.72 9.09
CA SER A 59 -1.31 0.28 8.08
C SER A 59 -1.90 1.57 8.63
N PRO A 60 -2.62 1.62 9.78
CA PRO A 60 -3.04 2.90 10.38
C PRO A 60 -1.90 3.84 10.74
N TYR A 61 -0.69 3.31 10.94
CA TYR A 61 0.51 4.09 11.27
C TYR A 61 1.29 4.54 10.04
N ALA A 62 0.91 4.10 8.84
CA ALA A 62 1.54 4.51 7.60
C ALA A 62 1.07 5.91 7.17
N SER A 63 2.00 6.85 7.00
CA SER A 63 1.71 8.17 6.41
C SER A 63 1.55 8.13 4.89
N ASP A 64 2.01 7.06 4.24
CA ASP A 64 2.33 7.04 2.82
C ASP A 64 1.19 6.36 2.02
N LYS A 65 0.53 7.09 1.10
CA LYS A 65 -0.42 6.50 0.14
C LYS A 65 0.34 5.76 -0.97
N GLY A 66 -0.14 4.57 -1.34
CA GLY A 66 0.42 3.75 -2.43
C GLY A 66 1.66 2.92 -2.06
N SER A 67 1.95 2.72 -0.77
CA SER A 67 3.01 1.81 -0.33
C SER A 67 2.57 0.35 -0.37
N ASP A 68 3.52 -0.54 -0.72
CA ASP A 68 3.30 -1.98 -0.76
C ASP A 68 2.88 -2.54 0.60
N LYS A 69 2.15 -3.65 0.57
CA LYS A 69 1.71 -4.39 1.78
C LYS A 69 2.89 -4.70 2.72
N ASN A 70 4.02 -5.12 2.18
CA ASN A 70 5.25 -5.43 2.95
C ASN A 70 5.84 -4.22 3.71
N GLN A 71 5.40 -3.01 3.40
CA GLN A 71 5.81 -1.77 4.08
C GLN A 71 4.83 -1.32 5.17
N ARG A 72 3.75 -2.08 5.38
CA ARG A 72 2.64 -1.75 6.29
C ARG A 72 2.38 -2.83 7.34
N GLU A 73 2.85 -4.06 7.10
CA GLU A 73 2.67 -5.17 8.03
C GLU A 73 4.00 -5.76 8.51
N PHE A 74 3.99 -6.35 9.71
CA PHE A 74 5.03 -7.28 10.16
C PHE A 74 4.50 -8.71 9.98
N ASP A 75 5.18 -9.51 9.16
CA ASP A 75 4.78 -10.90 8.90
C ASP A 75 5.73 -11.88 9.61
N PHE A 76 5.19 -12.64 10.56
CA PHE A 76 5.88 -13.65 11.34
C PHE A 76 5.51 -15.08 10.94
N SER A 77 4.64 -15.25 9.93
CA SER A 77 4.03 -16.54 9.58
C SER A 77 5.05 -17.65 9.31
N TYR A 78 6.26 -17.29 8.85
CA TYR A 78 7.35 -18.22 8.54
C TYR A 78 8.05 -18.82 9.78
N LEU A 79 7.73 -18.34 10.98
CA LEU A 79 8.25 -18.84 12.26
C LEU A 79 7.20 -19.59 13.10
N ALA A 80 6.03 -19.91 12.54
CA ALA A 80 4.93 -20.53 13.30
C ALA A 80 5.30 -21.88 13.96
N ASP A 81 6.25 -22.58 13.37
CA ASP A 81 6.84 -23.85 13.81
C ASP A 81 8.09 -23.69 14.70
N SER A 82 8.49 -22.45 15.01
CA SER A 82 9.64 -22.12 15.87
C SER A 82 9.21 -21.14 16.98
N PRO A 83 8.52 -21.61 18.03
CA PRO A 83 7.82 -20.74 18.98
C PRO A 83 8.71 -19.72 19.71
N ASN A 84 9.94 -20.10 20.07
CA ASN A 84 10.86 -19.19 20.76
C ASN A 84 11.37 -18.10 19.82
N LEU A 85 11.86 -18.46 18.62
CA LEU A 85 12.25 -17.49 17.60
C LEU A 85 11.08 -16.57 17.20
N LEU A 86 9.85 -17.10 17.13
CA LEU A 86 8.65 -16.32 16.87
C LEU A 86 8.40 -15.27 17.96
N LEU A 87 8.51 -15.66 19.23
CA LEU A 87 8.37 -14.76 20.36
C LEU A 87 9.44 -13.66 20.33
N GLU A 88 10.71 -14.02 20.13
CA GLU A 88 11.82 -13.07 20.07
C GLU A 88 11.68 -12.11 18.89
N ALA A 89 11.29 -12.60 17.71
CA ALA A 89 11.02 -11.76 16.55
C ALA A 89 9.89 -10.75 16.82
N LYS A 90 8.82 -11.17 17.50
CA LYS A 90 7.72 -10.27 17.91
C LYS A 90 8.19 -9.22 18.90
N LEU A 91 9.01 -9.60 19.88
CA LEU A 91 9.60 -8.65 20.83
C LEU A 91 10.49 -7.63 20.13
N ILE A 92 11.36 -8.06 19.21
CA ILE A 92 12.19 -7.15 18.41
C ILE A 92 11.32 -6.15 17.64
N ALA A 93 10.29 -6.62 16.94
CA ALA A 93 9.38 -5.76 16.18
C ALA A 93 8.65 -4.77 17.09
N TYR A 94 8.16 -5.23 18.24
CA TYR A 94 7.48 -4.39 19.23
C TYR A 94 8.42 -3.33 19.82
N GLY A 95 9.62 -3.70 20.24
CA GLY A 95 10.60 -2.77 20.78
C GLY A 95 11.09 -1.75 19.74
N TRP A 96 11.18 -2.12 18.46
CA TRP A 96 11.44 -1.13 17.40
C TRP A 96 10.29 -0.15 17.19
N LEU A 97 9.04 -0.59 17.35
CA LEU A 97 7.87 0.28 17.24
C LEU A 97 7.77 1.25 18.41
N TYR A 98 8.00 0.80 19.64
CA TYR A 98 7.63 1.55 20.84
C TYR A 98 8.79 1.99 21.73
N GLU A 99 9.91 1.29 21.73
CA GLU A 99 11.05 1.61 22.61
C GLU A 99 12.09 2.45 21.87
N GLN A 100 12.70 1.88 20.82
CA GLN A 100 13.73 2.57 20.04
C GLN A 100 13.18 3.64 19.09
N GLY A 101 11.90 3.53 18.69
CA GLY A 101 11.27 4.49 17.77
C GLY A 101 11.25 5.94 18.28
N HIS A 102 11.59 6.15 19.56
CA HIS A 102 11.35 7.40 20.27
C HIS A 102 12.55 7.97 21.06
N CYS A 103 13.62 7.21 21.31
CA CYS A 103 14.73 7.68 22.17
C CYS A 103 15.59 8.82 21.58
N LEU A 104 15.58 9.04 20.25
CA LEU A 104 16.49 9.99 19.57
C LEU A 104 15.79 11.13 18.84
N GLY A 105 14.50 11.38 19.11
CA GLY A 105 13.77 12.55 18.59
C GLY A 105 13.45 12.54 17.08
N GLN A 106 13.95 11.58 16.29
CA GLN A 106 13.54 11.39 14.89
C GLN A 106 12.55 10.24 14.74
N LYS A 107 11.32 10.57 14.35
CA LYS A 107 10.27 9.59 14.02
C LYS A 107 10.71 8.73 12.83
N CYS A 108 10.89 7.42 13.05
CA CYS A 108 11.17 6.47 11.97
C CYS A 108 9.88 6.13 11.20
N LYS A 109 9.94 6.03 9.86
CA LYS A 109 8.78 5.55 9.08
C LYS A 109 8.46 4.12 9.44
N LEU A 110 7.17 3.78 9.48
CA LEU A 110 6.72 2.40 9.53
C LEU A 110 7.32 1.58 8.37
N SER A 111 7.40 2.14 7.16
CA SER A 111 7.99 1.46 6.00
C SER A 111 9.48 1.15 6.20
N THR A 112 10.21 1.94 6.97
CA THR A 112 11.60 1.65 7.35
C THR A 112 11.67 0.51 8.36
N LEU A 113 10.80 0.50 9.38
CA LEU A 113 10.78 -0.55 10.40
C LEU A 113 10.34 -1.90 9.82
N THR A 114 9.27 -1.92 9.04
CA THR A 114 8.77 -3.12 8.36
C THR A 114 9.76 -3.65 7.33
N SER A 115 10.43 -2.77 6.55
CA SER A 115 11.51 -3.20 5.65
C SER A 115 12.70 -3.79 6.40
N ARG A 116 13.13 -3.16 7.50
CA ARG A 116 14.18 -3.70 8.38
C ARG A 116 13.83 -5.09 8.89
N PHE A 117 12.57 -5.31 9.26
CA PHE A 117 12.08 -6.60 9.75
C PHE A 117 11.90 -7.64 8.62
N ASN A 118 11.00 -7.37 7.67
CA ASN A 118 10.56 -8.29 6.63
C ASN A 118 11.65 -8.63 5.61
N ILE A 119 12.62 -7.74 5.39
CA ILE A 119 13.72 -7.94 4.44
C ILE A 119 15.03 -8.26 5.17
N GLY A 120 15.43 -7.41 6.12
CA GLY A 120 16.71 -7.53 6.80
C GLY A 120 16.72 -8.68 7.83
N LEU A 121 15.97 -8.51 8.92
CA LEU A 121 15.95 -9.44 10.06
C LEU A 121 15.48 -10.83 9.67
N LYS A 122 14.55 -10.92 8.72
CA LYS A 122 14.05 -12.19 8.17
C LYS A 122 15.17 -13.12 7.70
N LYS A 123 16.28 -12.59 7.19
CA LYS A 123 17.43 -13.42 6.75
C LYS A 123 18.05 -14.16 7.93
N SER A 124 18.33 -13.46 9.01
CA SER A 124 18.88 -14.04 10.24
C SER A 124 17.90 -15.03 10.87
N LEU A 125 16.61 -14.69 10.94
CA LEU A 125 15.58 -15.57 11.51
C LEU A 125 15.39 -16.86 10.71
N VAL A 126 15.41 -16.78 9.38
CA VAL A 126 15.30 -17.96 8.51
C VAL A 126 16.55 -18.84 8.59
N SER A 127 17.74 -18.23 8.60
CA SER A 127 18.99 -18.98 8.77
C SER A 127 19.03 -19.72 10.11
N LEU A 128 18.71 -19.05 11.23
CA LEU A 128 18.63 -19.69 12.55
C LEU A 128 17.65 -20.86 12.56
N LYS A 129 16.44 -20.65 12.05
CA LYS A 129 15.43 -21.70 11.93
C LYS A 129 15.93 -22.90 11.12
N ASN A 130 16.53 -22.66 9.95
CA ASN A 130 17.00 -23.73 9.06
C ASN A 130 18.16 -24.53 9.66
N ASN A 131 19.00 -23.88 10.47
CA ASN A 131 20.11 -24.52 11.18
C ASN A 131 19.69 -25.12 12.53
N GLY A 132 18.40 -25.12 12.86
CA GLY A 132 17.86 -25.72 14.10
C GLY A 132 18.12 -24.90 15.36
N ALA A 133 18.58 -23.66 15.24
CA ALA A 133 18.69 -22.73 16.36
C ALA A 133 17.30 -22.33 16.84
N ASN A 134 17.16 -22.17 18.15
CA ASN A 134 15.88 -21.90 18.82
C ASN A 134 15.87 -20.52 19.51
N SER A 135 16.99 -19.81 19.52
CA SER A 135 17.15 -18.48 20.09
C SER A 135 17.99 -17.57 19.20
N PHE A 136 17.65 -16.28 19.17
CA PHE A 136 18.38 -15.24 18.46
C PHE A 136 19.78 -15.01 19.04
N SER A 137 19.95 -15.24 20.35
CA SER A 137 21.25 -15.14 21.04
C SER A 137 22.27 -16.19 20.58
N GLU A 138 21.85 -17.24 19.86
CA GLU A 138 22.77 -18.22 19.30
C GLU A 138 23.69 -17.62 18.23
N LEU A 139 23.32 -16.48 17.62
CA LEU A 139 24.22 -15.71 16.73
C LEU A 139 25.49 -15.19 17.43
N ASN A 140 25.53 -15.18 18.77
CA ASN A 140 26.73 -14.84 19.53
C ASN A 140 27.78 -15.96 19.43
N ASN A 141 27.37 -17.18 19.08
CA ASN A 141 28.27 -18.29 18.84
C ASN A 141 28.93 -18.14 17.46
N HIS A 142 30.26 -18.23 17.45
CA HIS A 142 31.06 -18.09 16.24
C HIS A 142 30.68 -19.09 15.13
N ASP A 143 30.37 -20.35 15.47
CA ASP A 143 30.04 -21.37 14.48
C ASP A 143 28.66 -21.11 13.86
N VAL A 144 27.69 -20.66 14.67
CA VAL A 144 26.36 -20.26 14.19
C VAL A 144 26.45 -19.01 13.33
N TRP A 145 27.29 -18.04 13.71
CA TRP A 145 27.57 -16.84 12.91
C TRP A 145 28.19 -17.19 11.55
N GLN A 146 29.14 -18.13 11.51
CA GLN A 146 29.73 -18.60 10.26
C GLN A 146 28.71 -19.31 9.36
N ASN A 147 27.83 -20.13 9.93
CA ASN A 147 26.73 -20.75 9.17
C ASN A 147 25.79 -19.68 8.60
N PHE A 148 25.49 -18.65 9.37
CA PHE A 148 24.71 -17.51 8.88
C PHE A 148 25.39 -16.77 7.72
N GLU A 149 26.70 -16.49 7.80
CA GLU A 149 27.45 -15.89 6.68
C GLU A 149 27.42 -16.77 5.42
N MET A 150 27.55 -18.09 5.59
CA MET A 150 27.49 -19.06 4.50
C MET A 150 26.10 -19.13 3.86
N ASP A 151 25.03 -19.12 4.66
CA ASP A 151 23.65 -19.06 4.16
C ASP A 151 23.40 -17.79 3.34
N LEU A 152 23.85 -16.64 3.84
CA LEU A 152 23.75 -15.36 3.13
C LEU A 152 24.48 -15.38 1.79
N GLN A 153 25.66 -16.02 1.72
CA GLN A 153 26.43 -16.16 0.50
C GLN A 153 25.77 -17.11 -0.51
N ASN A 154 25.21 -18.23 -0.03
CA ASN A 154 24.55 -19.25 -0.85
C ASN A 154 23.25 -18.74 -1.50
N GLU A 155 22.59 -17.73 -0.92
CA GLU A 155 21.39 -17.12 -1.48
C GLU A 155 21.66 -16.16 -2.67
N SER A 156 22.92 -15.93 -3.05
CA SER A 156 23.30 -15.04 -4.17
C SER A 156 22.67 -13.65 -4.08
N LEU A 157 22.71 -13.05 -2.88
CA LEU A 157 22.03 -11.78 -2.57
C LEU A 157 22.78 -10.56 -3.10
N SER A 158 22.04 -9.46 -3.28
CA SER A 158 22.65 -8.15 -3.58
C SER A 158 23.36 -7.57 -2.36
N LYS A 159 24.39 -6.75 -2.61
CA LYS A 159 25.09 -6.01 -1.54
C LYS A 159 24.13 -5.23 -0.66
N ARG A 160 23.14 -4.55 -1.26
CA ARG A 160 22.14 -3.77 -0.53
C ARG A 160 21.29 -4.64 0.41
N THR A 161 20.90 -5.83 -0.02
CA THR A 161 20.13 -6.76 0.82
C THR A 161 20.92 -7.22 2.03
N LEU A 162 22.21 -7.53 1.83
CA LEU A 162 23.11 -7.91 2.92
C LEU A 162 23.36 -6.76 3.90
N GLU A 163 23.56 -5.54 3.39
CA GLU A 163 23.65 -4.34 4.24
C GLU A 163 22.38 -4.14 5.09
N LEU A 164 21.18 -4.41 4.52
CA LEU A 164 19.92 -4.35 5.27
C LEU A 164 19.84 -5.43 6.36
N ALA A 165 20.33 -6.66 6.09
CA ALA A 165 20.40 -7.73 7.09
C ALA A 165 21.30 -7.35 8.26
N PHE A 166 22.53 -6.88 7.99
CA PHE A 166 23.44 -6.45 9.05
C PHE A 166 22.94 -5.20 9.79
N THR A 167 22.34 -4.24 9.09
CA THR A 167 21.73 -3.05 9.73
C THR A 167 20.58 -3.46 10.65
N ALA A 168 19.80 -4.47 10.28
CA ALA A 168 18.75 -5.01 11.13
C ALA A 168 19.35 -5.62 12.41
N LEU A 169 20.37 -6.46 12.30
CA LEU A 169 21.09 -7.02 13.44
C LEU A 169 21.66 -5.94 14.38
N GLN A 170 22.34 -4.93 13.83
CA GLN A 170 22.83 -3.80 14.62
C GLN A 170 21.69 -3.04 15.34
N SER A 171 20.49 -3.04 14.76
CA SER A 171 19.31 -2.44 15.38
C SER A 171 18.74 -3.31 16.51
N VAL A 172 18.90 -4.64 16.44
CA VAL A 172 18.59 -5.57 17.54
C VAL A 172 19.58 -5.38 18.68
N GLU A 173 20.88 -5.33 18.39
CA GLU A 173 21.92 -5.11 19.41
C GLU A 173 21.69 -3.82 20.21
N ARG A 174 21.31 -2.72 19.54
CA ARG A 174 20.91 -1.47 20.23
C ARG A 174 19.68 -1.63 21.14
N LEU A 175 18.89 -2.69 20.97
CA LEU A 175 17.67 -2.96 21.73
C LEU A 175 17.94 -3.90 22.90
N ASN A 176 19.17 -4.42 23.05
CA ASN A 176 19.58 -5.31 24.14
C ASN A 176 19.12 -4.85 25.54
N PRO A 177 19.18 -3.55 25.93
CA PRO A 177 18.74 -3.13 27.27
C PRO A 177 17.28 -3.43 27.59
N TRP A 178 16.45 -3.60 26.55
CA TRP A 178 15.01 -3.85 26.66
C TRP A 178 14.64 -5.33 26.41
N LEU A 179 15.45 -6.05 25.63
CA LEU A 179 15.16 -7.45 25.27
C LEU A 179 15.47 -8.40 26.44
N PRO A 180 14.74 -9.54 26.55
CA PRO A 180 15.04 -10.58 27.54
C PRO A 180 16.23 -11.47 27.13
N PHE A 181 16.87 -11.17 26.00
CA PHE A 181 18.05 -11.85 25.46
C PHE A 181 19.01 -10.79 24.91
N GLU A 182 20.28 -11.17 24.76
CA GLU A 182 21.32 -10.28 24.27
C GLU A 182 21.89 -10.79 22.95
N LEU A 183 22.05 -9.88 22.00
CA LEU A 183 22.81 -10.08 20.78
C LEU A 183 24.12 -9.30 20.86
N LEU A 184 25.25 -9.98 20.75
CA LEU A 184 26.58 -9.38 20.74
C LEU A 184 27.18 -9.61 19.36
N LEU A 185 27.27 -8.54 18.58
CA LEU A 185 27.73 -8.64 17.21
C LEU A 185 29.27 -8.63 17.13
N PRO A 186 29.85 -9.39 16.19
CA PRO A 186 31.29 -9.29 15.93
C PRO A 186 31.71 -7.85 15.61
N ASN A 187 32.86 -7.43 16.15
CA ASN A 187 33.41 -6.12 15.83
C ASN A 187 34.02 -6.16 14.41
N THR A 188 33.22 -5.83 13.39
CA THR A 188 33.62 -5.89 11.98
C THR A 188 32.93 -4.80 11.17
N ASN A 189 33.54 -4.42 10.05
CA ASN A 189 32.91 -3.51 9.10
C ASN A 189 31.85 -4.25 8.25
N TYR A 190 30.59 -4.15 8.67
CA TYR A 190 29.47 -4.82 8.00
C TYR A 190 29.24 -4.41 6.54
N LYS A 191 29.67 -3.21 6.12
CA LYS A 191 29.60 -2.81 4.70
C LYS A 191 30.61 -3.58 3.85
N GLN A 192 31.82 -3.81 4.39
CA GLN A 192 32.84 -4.62 3.73
C GLN A 192 32.43 -6.09 3.74
N LEU A 193 31.89 -6.60 4.84
CA LEU A 193 31.37 -7.96 4.92
C LEU A 193 30.23 -8.19 3.92
N ALA A 194 29.25 -7.27 3.84
CA ALA A 194 28.20 -7.32 2.83
C ALA A 194 28.75 -7.35 1.40
N SER A 195 29.80 -6.57 1.12
CA SER A 195 30.44 -6.58 -0.20
C SER A 195 31.19 -7.89 -0.49
N LYS A 196 31.74 -8.55 0.53
CA LYS A 196 32.44 -9.83 0.41
C LYS A 196 31.48 -10.99 0.15
N LEU A 197 30.33 -10.99 0.82
CA LEU A 197 29.32 -12.06 0.73
C LEU A 197 28.37 -11.87 -0.46
N ALA A 198 28.28 -10.67 -1.02
CA ALA A 198 27.40 -10.36 -2.15
C ALA A 198 27.79 -11.13 -3.41
N ASP A 199 26.77 -11.42 -4.21
CA ASP A 199 26.94 -11.85 -5.59
C ASP A 199 27.69 -10.77 -6.39
N GLN A 200 28.73 -11.18 -7.12
CA GLN A 200 29.59 -10.29 -7.91
C GLN A 200 28.80 -9.48 -8.94
N GLU A 201 27.73 -10.04 -9.50
CA GLU A 201 26.89 -9.34 -10.48
C GLU A 201 25.95 -8.31 -9.83
N LYS A 202 25.79 -8.35 -8.49
CA LYS A 202 24.84 -7.54 -7.72
C LYS A 202 25.51 -6.63 -6.69
N LEU A 203 26.79 -6.30 -6.91
CA LEU A 203 27.54 -5.36 -6.07
C LEU A 203 27.06 -3.92 -6.24
N GLU A 204 26.73 -3.54 -7.47
CA GLU A 204 26.24 -2.20 -7.80
C GLU A 204 24.74 -2.20 -8.01
N HIS A 205 24.08 -1.21 -7.41
CA HIS A 205 22.68 -0.93 -7.70
C HIS A 205 22.59 -0.26 -9.07
N ARG A 206 22.35 -1.05 -10.12
CA ARG A 206 22.03 -0.52 -11.45
C ARG A 206 20.68 0.21 -11.37
N GLN A 207 20.69 1.54 -11.26
CA GLN A 207 19.47 2.32 -11.42
C GLN A 207 18.89 2.02 -12.81
N ALA A 208 17.57 1.86 -12.90
CA ALA A 208 16.91 1.77 -14.19
C ALA A 208 17.31 3.01 -15.01
N LEU A 209 17.98 2.78 -16.13
CA LEU A 209 18.36 3.83 -17.07
C LEU A 209 17.10 4.62 -17.47
N ALA A 210 17.27 5.92 -17.68
CA ALA A 210 16.22 6.77 -18.21
C ALA A 210 15.53 6.08 -19.40
N ILE A 211 14.19 6.08 -19.41
CA ILE A 211 13.43 5.51 -20.53
C ILE A 211 13.95 6.18 -21.81
N PRO A 212 14.36 5.41 -22.84
CA PRO A 212 14.84 5.99 -24.10
C PRO A 212 13.87 7.04 -24.64
N GLN A 213 14.38 8.19 -25.08
CA GLN A 213 13.57 9.34 -25.49
C GLN A 213 12.48 8.99 -26.50
N TYR A 214 12.76 8.08 -27.44
CA TYR A 214 11.79 7.60 -28.41
C TYR A 214 10.58 6.92 -27.73
N LEU A 215 10.83 6.04 -26.75
CA LEU A 215 9.76 5.38 -26.00
C LEU A 215 8.98 6.38 -25.13
N VAL A 216 9.66 7.37 -24.54
CA VAL A 216 9.02 8.47 -23.81
C VAL A 216 8.06 9.23 -24.73
N ASN A 217 8.52 9.61 -25.93
CA ASN A 217 7.70 10.34 -26.89
C ASN A 217 6.47 9.53 -27.33
N LEU A 218 6.62 8.22 -27.53
CA LEU A 218 5.49 7.35 -27.85
C LEU A 218 4.49 7.25 -26.68
N LEU A 219 4.97 6.92 -25.49
CA LEU A 219 4.12 6.71 -24.32
C LEU A 219 3.40 7.99 -23.89
N TYR A 220 4.14 9.09 -23.79
CA TYR A 220 3.57 10.37 -23.37
C TYR A 220 2.72 10.98 -24.50
N GLY A 221 3.14 10.83 -25.76
CA GLY A 221 2.35 11.28 -26.91
C GLY A 221 1.01 10.56 -27.00
N GLN A 222 0.98 9.25 -26.78
CA GLN A 222 -0.26 8.48 -26.74
C GLN A 222 -1.16 8.92 -25.58
N ALA A 223 -0.61 9.05 -24.37
CA ALA A 223 -1.38 9.50 -23.20
C ALA A 223 -1.99 10.90 -23.42
N VAL A 224 -1.23 11.83 -23.99
CA VAL A 224 -1.73 13.16 -24.37
C VAL A 224 -2.85 13.04 -25.40
N SER A 225 -2.66 12.24 -26.46
CA SER A 225 -3.68 12.04 -27.51
C SER A 225 -4.99 11.49 -26.93
N ASP A 226 -4.91 10.50 -26.05
CA ASP A 226 -6.08 9.89 -25.42
C ASP A 226 -6.84 10.89 -24.53
N VAL A 227 -6.12 11.65 -23.70
CA VAL A 227 -6.71 12.70 -22.86
C VAL A 227 -7.34 13.79 -23.72
N GLU A 228 -6.67 14.26 -24.77
CA GLU A 228 -7.18 15.35 -25.62
C GLU A 228 -8.41 14.94 -26.43
N LYS A 229 -8.45 13.70 -26.93
CA LYS A 229 -9.63 13.16 -27.63
C LYS A 229 -10.82 12.98 -26.68
N ALA A 230 -10.60 12.48 -25.46
CA ALA A 230 -11.67 12.14 -24.54
C ALA A 230 -12.19 13.34 -23.72
N TRP A 231 -11.33 14.30 -23.37
CA TRP A 231 -11.67 15.42 -22.48
C TRP A 231 -12.88 16.28 -22.93
N PRO A 232 -13.08 16.58 -24.24
CA PRO A 232 -14.27 17.28 -24.72
C PRO A 232 -15.58 16.53 -24.41
N HIS A 233 -15.51 15.20 -24.27
CA HIS A 233 -16.65 14.32 -24.04
C HIS A 233 -16.77 13.83 -22.59
N ARG A 234 -16.00 14.41 -21.65
CA ARG A 234 -15.96 13.98 -20.24
C ARG A 234 -17.34 13.92 -19.55
N THR A 235 -18.26 14.82 -19.89
CA THR A 235 -19.63 14.83 -19.34
C THR A 235 -20.45 13.65 -19.84
N LYS A 236 -20.33 13.30 -21.13
CA LYS A 236 -20.94 12.09 -21.71
C LYS A 236 -20.35 10.83 -21.08
N LEU A 237 -19.04 10.79 -20.85
CA LEU A 237 -18.39 9.68 -20.16
C LEU A 237 -18.90 9.50 -18.72
N ALA A 238 -19.07 10.60 -17.98
CA ALA A 238 -19.65 10.54 -16.65
C ALA A 238 -21.11 10.05 -16.67
N GLN A 239 -21.90 10.45 -17.68
CA GLN A 239 -23.28 10.00 -17.82
C GLN A 239 -23.38 8.53 -18.23
N LEU A 240 -22.52 8.08 -19.15
CA LEU A 240 -22.40 6.67 -19.52
C LEU A 240 -22.22 5.77 -18.30
N GLU A 241 -21.30 6.13 -17.39
CA GLU A 241 -21.07 5.38 -16.15
C GLU A 241 -22.32 5.34 -15.25
N ARG A 242 -23.01 6.47 -15.10
CA ARG A 242 -24.25 6.53 -14.31
C ARG A 242 -25.35 5.65 -14.90
N ASP A 243 -25.50 5.65 -16.22
CA ASP A 243 -26.54 4.89 -16.89
C ASP A 243 -26.24 3.39 -16.87
N LEU A 244 -24.97 3.00 -17.06
CA LEU A 244 -24.53 1.61 -16.89
C LEU A 244 -24.75 1.13 -15.45
N GLN A 245 -24.43 1.96 -14.46
CA GLN A 245 -24.63 1.64 -13.06
C GLN A 245 -26.11 1.53 -12.69
N SER A 246 -26.94 2.48 -13.14
CA SER A 246 -28.39 2.45 -12.93
C SER A 246 -29.01 1.20 -13.56
N ASN A 247 -28.60 0.86 -14.79
CA ASN A 247 -29.01 -0.35 -15.49
C ASN A 247 -28.63 -1.62 -14.69
N TYR A 248 -27.41 -1.66 -14.15
CA TYR A 248 -26.95 -2.74 -13.28
C TYR A 248 -27.75 -2.83 -11.98
N ASP A 249 -28.04 -1.70 -11.32
CA ASP A 249 -28.80 -1.66 -10.07
C ASP A 249 -30.25 -2.15 -10.24
N ILE A 250 -30.89 -1.86 -11.39
CA ILE A 250 -32.20 -2.41 -11.74
C ILE A 250 -32.14 -3.94 -11.89
N GLY A 251 -31.14 -4.44 -12.62
CA GLY A 251 -30.91 -5.88 -12.76
C GLY A 251 -30.64 -6.55 -11.41
N ARG A 252 -29.83 -5.91 -10.56
CA ARG A 252 -29.52 -6.36 -9.20
C ARG A 252 -30.79 -6.45 -8.35
N ALA A 253 -31.62 -5.41 -8.33
CA ALA A 253 -32.87 -5.42 -7.58
C ALA A 253 -33.81 -6.56 -8.00
N ALA A 254 -33.88 -6.87 -9.30
CA ALA A 254 -34.69 -7.97 -9.80
C ALA A 254 -34.17 -9.36 -9.35
N VAL A 255 -32.86 -9.55 -9.30
CA VAL A 255 -32.23 -10.79 -8.79
C VAL A 255 -32.38 -10.89 -7.27
N ASP A 256 -32.10 -9.82 -6.55
CA ASP A 256 -32.22 -9.75 -5.08
C ASP A 256 -33.64 -10.03 -4.62
N TYR A 257 -34.65 -9.52 -5.32
CA TYR A 257 -36.04 -9.83 -5.04
C TYR A 257 -36.32 -11.35 -5.16
N LYS A 258 -35.80 -12.02 -6.20
CA LYS A 258 -35.98 -13.47 -6.40
C LYS A 258 -35.26 -14.31 -5.33
N LEU A 259 -34.12 -13.81 -4.84
CA LEU A 259 -33.40 -14.40 -3.71
C LEU A 259 -34.20 -14.24 -2.41
N ALA A 260 -34.71 -13.03 -2.14
CA ALA A 260 -35.46 -12.70 -0.93
C ALA A 260 -36.76 -13.52 -0.78
N ILE A 261 -37.48 -13.76 -1.88
CA ILE A 261 -38.68 -14.63 -1.87
C ILE A 261 -38.33 -16.14 -1.91
N GLY A 262 -37.05 -16.50 -1.84
CA GLY A 262 -36.59 -17.89 -1.74
C GLY A 262 -36.73 -18.71 -3.02
N ARG A 263 -36.95 -18.08 -4.19
CA ARG A 263 -37.10 -18.80 -5.48
C ARG A 263 -35.76 -19.29 -6.03
N TRP A 264 -34.66 -18.56 -5.78
CA TRP A 264 -33.36 -18.81 -6.38
C TRP A 264 -32.32 -19.37 -5.40
N LYS A 265 -32.69 -20.43 -4.67
CA LYS A 265 -31.79 -21.10 -3.72
C LYS A 265 -30.57 -21.75 -4.38
N TRP A 266 -30.63 -22.02 -5.68
CA TRP A 266 -29.54 -22.62 -6.47
C TRP A 266 -28.32 -21.71 -6.65
N LEU A 267 -28.43 -20.42 -6.33
CA LEU A 267 -27.30 -19.48 -6.31
C LEU A 267 -26.44 -19.62 -5.06
N TYR A 268 -26.93 -20.30 -4.02
CA TYR A 268 -26.14 -20.62 -2.83
C TYR A 268 -25.42 -21.96 -3.01
N ASP A 269 -24.20 -22.05 -2.50
CA ASP A 269 -23.48 -23.32 -2.37
C ASP A 269 -24.00 -24.14 -1.17
N VAL A 270 -23.40 -25.33 -0.99
CA VAL A 270 -23.75 -26.25 0.11
C VAL A 270 -23.48 -25.67 1.50
N GLU A 271 -22.64 -24.64 1.60
CA GLU A 271 -22.31 -23.94 2.86
C GLU A 271 -23.17 -22.67 3.05
N GLY A 272 -24.14 -22.42 2.14
CA GLY A 272 -25.02 -21.26 2.19
C GLY A 272 -24.36 -19.96 1.73
N ARG A 273 -23.21 -20.02 1.05
CA ARG A 273 -22.54 -18.83 0.49
C ARG A 273 -23.01 -18.58 -0.93
N LEU A 274 -23.20 -17.31 -1.27
CA LEU A 274 -23.65 -16.91 -2.60
C LEU A 274 -22.53 -17.12 -3.63
N ASN A 275 -22.83 -17.79 -4.73
CA ASN A 275 -21.90 -17.91 -5.85
C ASN A 275 -21.82 -16.58 -6.61
N SER A 276 -20.81 -15.77 -6.30
CA SER A 276 -20.64 -14.42 -6.85
C SER A 276 -20.62 -14.37 -8.38
N LYS A 277 -20.01 -15.37 -9.03
CA LYS A 277 -19.92 -15.40 -10.50
C LYS A 277 -21.29 -15.59 -11.13
N LYS A 278 -22.04 -16.61 -10.68
CA LYS A 278 -23.40 -16.87 -11.17
C LYS A 278 -24.35 -15.73 -10.83
N TYR A 279 -24.20 -15.13 -9.64
CA TYR A 279 -24.99 -13.97 -9.24
C TYR A 279 -24.82 -12.80 -10.22
N VAL A 280 -23.58 -12.43 -10.56
CA VAL A 280 -23.30 -11.37 -11.54
C VAL A 280 -23.82 -11.73 -12.94
N GLU A 281 -23.67 -12.98 -13.37
CA GLU A 281 -24.23 -13.46 -14.65
C GLU A 281 -25.75 -13.28 -14.71
N GLU A 282 -26.47 -13.61 -13.64
CA GLU A 282 -27.93 -13.43 -13.58
C GLU A 282 -28.34 -11.96 -13.50
N ILE A 283 -27.55 -11.10 -12.85
CA ILE A 283 -27.80 -9.65 -12.87
C ILE A 283 -27.70 -9.13 -14.30
N ASN A 284 -26.63 -9.48 -15.01
CA ASN A 284 -26.41 -9.05 -16.40
C ASN A 284 -27.51 -9.56 -17.35
N LYS A 285 -28.16 -10.68 -17.07
CA LYS A 285 -29.34 -11.15 -17.82
C LYS A 285 -30.61 -10.38 -17.46
N ALA A 286 -30.70 -9.86 -16.24
CA ALA A 286 -31.86 -9.14 -15.74
C ALA A 286 -31.80 -7.63 -16.00
N THR A 287 -30.69 -7.09 -16.50
CA THR A 287 -30.57 -5.68 -16.85
C THR A 287 -31.51 -5.32 -18.01
N PRO A 288 -32.24 -4.19 -17.94
CA PRO A 288 -33.26 -3.86 -18.94
C PRO A 288 -32.70 -3.51 -20.32
N ARG A 289 -31.47 -2.97 -20.39
CA ARG A 289 -30.80 -2.61 -21.64
C ARG A 289 -29.46 -3.31 -21.77
N SER A 290 -29.04 -3.59 -23.00
CA SER A 290 -27.70 -4.14 -23.25
C SER A 290 -26.63 -3.07 -23.01
N GLN A 291 -25.45 -3.48 -22.53
CA GLN A 291 -24.34 -2.55 -22.31
C GLN A 291 -23.92 -1.85 -23.60
N SER A 292 -23.86 -2.58 -24.73
CA SER A 292 -23.51 -2.04 -26.05
C SER A 292 -24.45 -0.92 -26.49
N GLU A 293 -25.76 -1.06 -26.23
CA GLU A 293 -26.75 -0.03 -26.56
C GLU A 293 -26.50 1.26 -25.77
N ILE A 294 -26.28 1.16 -24.46
CA ILE A 294 -25.98 2.32 -23.60
C ILE A 294 -24.67 2.98 -24.04
N ILE A 295 -23.64 2.18 -24.36
CA ILE A 295 -22.36 2.68 -24.85
C ILE A 295 -22.53 3.48 -26.16
N MET A 296 -23.27 2.91 -27.12
CA MET A 296 -23.49 3.54 -28.42
C MET A 296 -24.32 4.82 -28.32
N GLU A 297 -25.28 4.88 -27.40
CA GLU A 297 -26.08 6.08 -27.13
C GLU A 297 -25.20 7.26 -26.69
N HIS A 298 -24.24 7.02 -25.78
CA HIS A 298 -23.41 8.09 -25.23
C HIS A 298 -22.20 8.42 -26.10
N LEU A 299 -21.53 7.40 -26.65
CA LEU A 299 -20.26 7.57 -27.38
C LEU A 299 -20.44 7.65 -28.90
N GLY A 300 -21.65 7.42 -29.41
CA GLY A 300 -22.00 7.61 -30.82
C GLY A 300 -21.61 9.00 -31.33
N GLY A 301 -20.86 9.04 -32.42
CA GLY A 301 -20.42 10.28 -33.07
C GLY A 301 -19.33 11.06 -32.32
N THR A 302 -18.77 10.53 -31.23
CA THR A 302 -17.66 11.18 -30.50
C THR A 302 -16.28 10.87 -31.08
N GLY A 303 -16.18 9.84 -31.94
CA GLY A 303 -14.89 9.32 -32.42
C GLY A 303 -14.11 8.53 -31.37
N LEU A 304 -14.71 8.21 -30.21
CA LEU A 304 -14.08 7.42 -29.13
C LEU A 304 -14.37 5.92 -29.21
N LEU A 305 -15.31 5.52 -30.07
CA LEU A 305 -15.67 4.11 -30.27
C LEU A 305 -14.53 3.36 -30.98
N PRO A 306 -14.34 2.06 -30.69
CA PRO A 306 -13.37 1.25 -31.40
C PRO A 306 -13.87 0.92 -32.82
N ASP A 307 -12.94 0.53 -33.68
CA ASP A 307 -13.29 -0.01 -35.01
C ASP A 307 -13.91 -1.42 -34.92
N ASN A 308 -13.69 -2.10 -33.80
CA ASN A 308 -14.13 -3.48 -33.53
C ASN A 308 -15.43 -3.52 -32.69
N SER A 309 -15.74 -4.69 -32.10
CA SER A 309 -16.93 -4.88 -31.27
C SER A 309 -17.00 -3.93 -30.08
N VAL A 310 -18.17 -3.30 -29.93
CA VAL A 310 -18.51 -2.43 -28.80
C VAL A 310 -19.21 -3.25 -27.72
N ASP A 311 -18.49 -3.63 -26.68
CA ASP A 311 -19.01 -4.38 -25.54
C ASP A 311 -18.46 -3.88 -24.20
N GLY A 312 -18.95 -4.45 -23.09
CA GLY A 312 -18.51 -4.07 -21.75
C GLY A 312 -17.05 -4.41 -21.45
N ASN A 313 -16.47 -5.44 -22.07
CA ASN A 313 -15.06 -5.79 -21.87
C ASN A 313 -14.16 -4.75 -22.51
N TRP A 314 -14.48 -4.34 -23.75
CA TRP A 314 -13.81 -3.24 -24.42
C TRP A 314 -13.87 -1.98 -23.55
N LEU A 315 -15.07 -1.59 -23.08
CA LEU A 315 -15.23 -0.37 -22.29
C LEU A 315 -14.38 -0.43 -21.02
N PHE A 316 -14.37 -1.56 -20.32
CA PHE A 316 -13.57 -1.76 -19.11
C PHE A 316 -12.07 -1.54 -19.38
N THR A 317 -11.52 -2.19 -20.41
CA THR A 317 -10.11 -2.05 -20.77
C THR A 317 -9.79 -0.63 -21.27
N TRP A 318 -10.61 -0.08 -22.15
CA TRP A 318 -10.43 1.25 -22.70
C TRP A 318 -10.46 2.33 -21.61
N ARG A 319 -11.41 2.24 -20.68
CA ARG A 319 -11.51 3.13 -19.52
C ARG A 319 -10.30 3.05 -18.61
N ALA A 320 -9.81 1.84 -18.32
CA ALA A 320 -8.61 1.65 -17.51
C ALA A 320 -7.38 2.31 -18.18
N ASN A 321 -7.24 2.16 -19.50
CA ASN A 321 -6.19 2.82 -20.27
C ASN A 321 -6.33 4.34 -20.23
N LEU A 322 -7.55 4.88 -20.33
CA LEU A 322 -7.80 6.31 -20.26
C LEU A 322 -7.48 6.89 -18.87
N GLN A 323 -7.81 6.17 -17.79
CA GLN A 323 -7.41 6.56 -16.43
C GLN A 323 -5.87 6.53 -16.27
N ALA A 324 -5.21 5.52 -16.83
CA ALA A 324 -3.75 5.44 -16.85
C ALA A 324 -3.14 6.60 -17.65
N ALA A 325 -3.72 6.97 -18.80
CA ALA A 325 -3.30 8.12 -19.59
C ALA A 325 -3.41 9.43 -18.79
N CYS A 326 -4.51 9.65 -18.06
CA CYS A 326 -4.62 10.79 -17.14
C CYS A 326 -3.49 10.79 -16.10
N PHE A 327 -3.23 9.64 -15.46
CA PHE A 327 -2.17 9.51 -14.46
C PHE A 327 -0.77 9.80 -15.03
N VAL A 328 -0.48 9.26 -16.22
CA VAL A 328 0.77 9.51 -16.96
C VAL A 328 0.90 11.00 -17.29
N CYS A 329 -0.15 11.65 -17.80
CA CYS A 329 -0.12 13.09 -18.06
C CYS A 329 0.17 13.89 -16.80
N CYS A 330 -0.48 13.58 -15.67
CA CYS A 330 -0.19 14.26 -14.41
C CYS A 330 1.26 14.06 -13.96
N GLY A 331 1.80 12.84 -14.01
CA GLY A 331 3.18 12.55 -13.59
C GLY A 331 4.23 13.15 -14.51
N ALA A 332 4.13 12.87 -15.82
CA ALA A 332 5.11 13.25 -16.83
C ALA A 332 5.26 14.78 -16.97
N PHE A 333 4.16 15.51 -16.86
CA PHE A 333 4.14 16.96 -17.08
C PHE A 333 4.15 17.79 -15.79
N SER A 334 4.41 17.18 -14.63
CA SER A 334 4.64 17.88 -13.36
C SER A 334 5.90 17.46 -12.62
N GLY A 335 6.44 16.26 -12.92
CA GLY A 335 7.56 15.70 -12.18
C GLY A 335 7.22 15.27 -10.74
N MET A 336 5.94 15.22 -10.39
CA MET A 336 5.48 14.76 -9.07
C MET A 336 5.78 13.27 -8.87
N ARG A 337 6.11 12.89 -7.63
CA ARG A 337 6.19 11.49 -7.22
C ARG A 337 4.81 10.86 -7.23
N VAL A 338 4.75 9.54 -7.43
CA VAL A 338 3.51 8.75 -7.37
C VAL A 338 2.67 9.03 -6.11
N SER A 339 3.30 9.09 -4.94
CA SER A 339 2.61 9.39 -3.68
C SER A 339 2.00 10.80 -3.63
N GLU A 340 2.58 11.76 -4.36
CA GLU A 340 2.11 13.15 -4.45
C GLU A 340 0.96 13.24 -5.47
N LEU A 341 1.01 12.47 -6.56
CA LEU A 341 -0.08 12.38 -7.56
C LEU A 341 -1.40 11.88 -6.94
N PHE A 342 -1.32 10.96 -5.97
CA PHE A 342 -2.50 10.48 -5.22
C PHE A 342 -3.14 11.53 -4.28
N GLU A 343 -2.53 12.70 -4.15
CA GLU A 343 -3.05 13.84 -3.37
C GLU A 343 -3.65 14.93 -4.27
N LEU A 344 -3.76 14.68 -5.59
CA LEU A 344 -4.42 15.61 -6.51
C LEU A 344 -5.95 15.59 -6.34
N HIS A 345 -6.52 16.78 -6.42
CA HIS A 345 -7.95 17.06 -6.32
C HIS A 345 -8.41 17.94 -7.49
N GLU A 346 -9.73 18.16 -7.59
CA GLU A 346 -10.32 19.01 -8.63
C GLU A 346 -9.76 20.44 -8.63
N ASP A 347 -9.50 20.98 -7.45
CA ASP A 347 -9.00 22.34 -7.23
C ASP A 347 -7.47 22.42 -7.18
N SER A 348 -6.77 21.34 -7.55
CA SER A 348 -5.30 21.31 -7.52
C SER A 348 -4.66 22.20 -8.57
N PHE A 349 -5.26 22.34 -9.75
CA PHE A 349 -4.69 23.09 -10.89
C PHE A 349 -4.95 24.59 -10.78
N ARG A 350 -3.94 25.41 -11.13
CA ARG A 350 -4.01 26.86 -11.10
C ARG A 350 -3.29 27.47 -12.30
N THR A 351 -3.78 28.63 -12.71
CA THR A 351 -3.17 29.45 -13.76
C THR A 351 -2.87 30.83 -13.20
N TYR A 352 -1.63 31.29 -13.40
CA TYR A 352 -1.17 32.61 -12.99
C TYR A 352 -0.75 33.41 -14.21
N SER A 353 -0.94 34.74 -14.16
CA SER A 353 -0.35 35.68 -15.11
C SER A 353 0.67 36.54 -14.37
N ILE A 354 1.94 36.42 -14.74
CA ILE A 354 3.04 37.19 -14.13
C ILE A 354 3.73 37.94 -15.27
N ASN A 355 3.74 39.26 -15.20
CA ASN A 355 4.35 40.13 -16.22
C ASN A 355 3.84 39.83 -17.65
N GLY A 356 2.56 39.48 -17.80
CA GLY A 356 1.94 39.14 -19.08
C GLY A 356 2.25 37.72 -19.59
N GLN A 357 3.02 36.92 -18.85
CA GLN A 357 3.26 35.51 -19.16
C GLN A 357 2.34 34.61 -18.34
N ILE A 358 1.80 33.58 -18.99
CA ILE A 358 0.89 32.61 -18.38
C ILE A 358 1.72 31.44 -17.85
N PHE A 359 1.52 31.10 -16.58
CA PHE A 359 2.10 29.95 -15.90
C PHE A 359 1.00 29.04 -15.38
N HIS A 360 1.24 27.73 -15.46
CA HIS A 360 0.33 26.73 -14.91
C HIS A 360 1.03 25.98 -13.78
N SER A 361 0.28 25.68 -12.73
CA SER A 361 0.77 24.91 -11.60
C SER A 361 -0.26 23.91 -11.11
N ILE A 362 0.22 22.94 -10.36
CA ILE A 362 -0.61 22.06 -9.55
C ILE A 362 -0.12 22.06 -8.11
N SER A 363 -1.05 21.95 -7.17
CA SER A 363 -0.75 21.89 -5.75
C SER A 363 -1.34 20.65 -5.10
N ALA A 364 -0.54 19.99 -4.26
CA ALA A 364 -0.88 18.73 -3.61
C ALA A 364 -0.10 18.57 -2.29
N ALA A 365 -0.54 17.65 -1.45
CA ALA A 365 0.14 17.35 -0.19
C ALA A 365 1.39 16.46 -0.43
N THR A 366 2.48 16.75 0.28
CA THR A 366 3.68 15.92 0.34
C THR A 366 3.85 15.31 1.72
N HIS A 367 4.38 14.09 1.73
CA HIS A 367 4.64 13.28 2.94
C HIS A 367 6.14 13.08 3.12
N LYS A 368 6.89 14.19 3.18
CA LYS A 368 8.31 14.15 3.57
C LYS A 368 8.40 14.26 5.10
N LEU A 369 9.16 13.32 5.67
CA LEU A 369 9.31 13.03 7.08
C LEU A 369 9.60 14.26 7.95
N ALA A 370 9.06 14.24 9.18
CA ALA A 370 9.26 15.19 10.29
C ALA A 370 8.25 16.34 10.43
N ALA A 371 7.70 16.93 9.35
CA ALA A 371 6.89 18.15 9.46
C ALA A 371 5.37 17.97 9.27
N GLY A 372 4.89 16.75 9.01
CA GLY A 372 3.48 16.50 8.66
C GLY A 372 3.19 16.78 7.18
N ARG A 373 1.91 16.78 6.80
CA ARG A 373 1.47 17.04 5.42
C ARG A 373 1.73 18.50 5.07
N LYS A 374 2.65 18.76 4.13
CA LYS A 374 2.89 20.09 3.58
C LYS A 374 2.24 20.20 2.21
N LYS A 375 1.55 21.31 1.91
CA LYS A 375 1.10 21.59 0.55
C LYS A 375 2.29 22.16 -0.24
N GLU A 376 2.69 21.47 -1.29
CA GLU A 376 3.70 21.93 -2.25
C GLU A 376 3.02 22.24 -3.59
N GLU A 377 3.73 22.95 -4.45
CA GLU A 377 3.26 23.39 -5.75
C GLU A 377 4.34 23.13 -6.82
N TRP A 378 3.91 22.66 -7.98
CA TRP A 378 4.78 22.30 -9.10
C TRP A 378 4.31 23.04 -10.35
N LEU A 379 5.25 23.55 -11.14
CA LEU A 379 4.96 24.06 -12.48
C LEU A 379 4.55 22.90 -13.40
N THR A 380 3.59 23.13 -14.28
CA THR A 380 3.04 22.08 -15.13
C THR A 380 2.59 22.58 -16.50
N SER A 381 2.13 21.65 -17.35
CA SER A 381 1.51 21.91 -18.65
C SER A 381 -0.02 21.92 -18.54
N PRO A 382 -0.75 22.70 -19.37
CA PRO A 382 -2.21 22.72 -19.43
C PRO A 382 -2.88 21.35 -19.61
N ILE A 383 -2.18 20.39 -20.22
CA ILE A 383 -2.71 19.02 -20.37
C ILE A 383 -3.07 18.38 -19.02
N VAL A 384 -2.42 18.79 -17.93
CA VAL A 384 -2.69 18.28 -16.60
C VAL A 384 -4.06 18.71 -16.08
N GLU A 385 -4.52 19.92 -16.40
CA GLU A 385 -5.89 20.35 -16.09
C GLU A 385 -6.91 19.43 -16.76
N LYS A 386 -6.71 19.15 -18.06
CA LYS A 386 -7.57 18.24 -18.82
C LYS A 386 -7.55 16.84 -18.21
N ALA A 387 -6.37 16.32 -17.86
CA ALA A 387 -6.21 15.01 -17.26
C ALA A 387 -6.92 14.89 -15.90
N ILE A 388 -6.77 15.88 -15.02
CA ILE A 388 -7.45 15.92 -13.70
C ILE A 388 -8.98 15.94 -13.91
N SER A 389 -9.46 16.85 -14.75
CA SER A 389 -10.90 17.00 -15.03
C SER A 389 -11.53 15.74 -15.63
N LEU A 390 -10.82 15.08 -16.55
CA LEU A 390 -11.26 13.83 -17.16
C LEU A 390 -11.24 12.68 -16.14
N ALA A 391 -10.18 12.53 -15.34
CA ALA A 391 -10.09 11.51 -14.30
C ALA A 391 -11.23 11.65 -13.28
N ILE A 392 -11.57 12.88 -12.88
CA ILE A 392 -12.71 13.16 -12.00
C ILE A 392 -14.01 12.71 -12.62
N SER A 393 -14.24 13.07 -13.88
CA SER A 393 -15.46 12.71 -14.62
C SER A 393 -15.63 11.20 -14.75
N LEU A 394 -14.55 10.48 -15.08
CA LEU A 394 -14.53 9.02 -15.20
C LEU A 394 -14.85 8.30 -13.87
N SER A 395 -14.57 8.93 -12.73
CA SER A 395 -14.76 8.34 -11.41
C SER A 395 -15.89 9.00 -10.59
N ALA A 396 -16.69 9.86 -11.22
CA ALA A 396 -17.78 10.59 -10.56
C ALA A 396 -18.81 9.64 -9.94
N CYS A 397 -19.34 8.69 -10.72
CA CYS A 397 -20.35 7.74 -10.24
C CYS A 397 -19.84 6.91 -9.04
N ALA A 398 -18.62 6.39 -9.12
CA ALA A 398 -18.02 5.64 -8.01
C ALA A 398 -17.84 6.50 -6.74
N ARG A 399 -17.45 7.78 -6.88
CA ARG A 399 -17.37 8.69 -5.73
C ARG A 399 -18.74 8.96 -5.11
N GLU A 400 -19.76 9.20 -5.93
CA GLU A 400 -21.14 9.38 -5.47
C GLU A 400 -21.63 8.15 -4.69
N GLN A 401 -21.33 6.94 -5.17
CA GLN A 401 -21.65 5.70 -4.46
C GLN A 401 -20.91 5.55 -3.14
N LEU A 402 -19.60 5.82 -3.12
CA LEU A 402 -18.80 5.74 -1.89
C LEU A 402 -19.30 6.72 -0.83
N VAL A 403 -19.73 7.93 -1.23
CA VAL A 403 -20.34 8.90 -0.31
C VAL A 403 -21.67 8.37 0.24
N LYS A 404 -22.52 7.75 -0.60
CA LYS A 404 -23.77 7.13 -0.14
C LYS A 404 -23.52 5.97 0.82
N LEU A 405 -22.54 5.12 0.52
CA LEU A 405 -22.16 3.99 1.38
C LEU A 405 -21.62 4.51 2.72
N ALA A 406 -20.73 5.51 2.71
CA ALA A 406 -20.20 6.12 3.93
C ALA A 406 -21.29 6.77 4.79
N ALA A 407 -22.31 7.36 4.16
CA ALA A 407 -23.45 7.93 4.88
C ALA A 407 -24.41 6.88 5.48
N HIS A 408 -24.32 5.62 5.06
CA HIS A 408 -25.20 4.53 5.49
C HIS A 408 -24.48 3.44 6.28
N SER A 409 -23.14 3.42 6.25
CA SER A 409 -22.35 2.65 7.18
C SER A 409 -22.44 3.30 8.56
N SER A 410 -22.84 2.53 9.58
CA SER A 410 -22.67 2.90 11.00
C SER A 410 -21.19 2.98 11.42
N ASP A 411 -20.28 2.90 10.44
CA ASP A 411 -18.83 2.98 10.58
C ASP A 411 -18.42 4.43 10.24
N PRO A 412 -18.01 5.23 11.23
CA PRO A 412 -17.55 6.59 10.99
C PRO A 412 -16.12 6.52 10.44
N GLY A 413 -16.06 6.27 9.11
CA GLY A 413 -14.92 6.19 8.18
C GLY A 413 -13.52 6.59 8.61
#